data_AF-A0A2E1KB97-F1
#
_entry.id   AF-A0A2E1KB97-F1
#
_cell.length_a   1.000
_cell.length_b   1.000
_cell.length_c   1.000
_cell.angle_alpha   90.00
_cell.angle_beta   90.00
_cell.angle_gamma   90.00
#
_symmetry.space_group_name_H-M   'P 1'
#
loop_
_entity.id
_entity.type
_entity.pdbx_description
1 polymer ?
#
loop_
_entity_poly.entity_id
_entity_poly.type
_entity_poly.pdbx_seq_one_letter_code
_entity_poly.pdbx_strand_id
1 'polypeptide(L)'
;MIWFAISISFVFGILLGLLFSKRFDLSISRVKSLEKQIIDEKIKQKRYREGVNEHFNITADLIHHMTESYRDVYQQLASGAQELCDNEIAQKIIPTGTDAMFDETEPHNDTASLLPPRDYAPKEEPNSKGALAEDYGIGGSKKVSETNSNNS
;
A
#
# COMPACT_ATOMS: atom_id res chain seq x y z
N MET A 1 5.22 27.96 70.64
CA MET A 1 6.22 27.14 69.91
C MET A 1 5.56 26.34 68.79
N ILE A 2 4.55 25.49 69.06
CA ILE A 2 3.84 24.68 68.04
C ILE A 2 3.27 25.48 66.86
N TRP A 3 2.70 26.66 67.11
CA TRP A 3 2.06 27.48 66.07
C TRP A 3 3.04 27.98 64.98
N PHE A 4 4.29 28.25 65.36
CA PHE A 4 5.31 28.67 64.39
C PHE A 4 5.75 27.54 63.48
N ALA A 5 5.84 26.31 64.00
CA ALA A 5 6.19 25.13 63.21
C ALA A 5 5.14 24.82 62.14
N ILE A 6 3.85 24.98 62.47
CA ILE A 6 2.74 24.80 61.53
C ILE A 6 2.80 25.84 60.41
N SER A 7 3.05 27.11 60.76
CA SER A 7 3.17 28.20 59.79
C SER A 7 4.31 27.97 58.80
N ILE A 8 5.47 27.53 59.29
CA ILE A 8 6.65 27.22 58.45
C ILE A 8 6.38 26.05 57.51
N SER A 9 5.76 24.97 57.99
CA SER A 9 5.42 23.83 57.13
C SER A 9 4.39 24.18 56.06
N PHE A 10 3.44 25.07 56.37
CA PHE A 10 2.42 25.51 55.42
C PHE A 10 3.03 26.33 54.27
N VAL A 11 3.94 27.26 54.60
CA VAL A 11 4.66 28.05 53.60
C VAL A 11 5.55 27.16 52.74
N PHE A 12 6.26 26.20 53.35
CA PHE A 12 7.06 25.23 52.59
C PHE A 12 6.21 24.36 51.66
N GLY A 13 5.06 23.87 52.14
CA GLY A 13 4.13 23.07 51.34
C GLY A 13 3.59 23.83 50.14
N ILE A 14 3.25 25.11 50.30
CA ILE A 14 2.82 25.97 49.19
C ILE A 14 3.95 26.17 48.18
N LEU A 15 5.17 26.44 48.67
CA LEU A 15 6.32 26.70 47.80
C LEU A 15 6.69 25.45 46.98
N LEU A 16 6.70 24.27 47.60
CA LEU A 16 6.92 23.00 46.92
C LEU A 16 5.75 22.64 46.00
N GLY A 17 4.51 22.87 46.43
CA GLY A 17 3.31 22.62 45.65
C GLY A 17 3.30 23.40 44.34
N LEU A 18 3.60 24.71 44.38
CA LEU A 18 3.69 25.54 43.18
C LEU A 18 4.83 25.10 42.25
N LEU A 19 5.96 24.68 42.80
CA LEU A 19 7.10 24.18 42.02
C LEU A 19 6.76 22.86 41.29
N PHE A 20 6.02 21.97 41.97
CA PHE A 20 5.64 20.66 41.43
C PHE A 20 4.48 20.75 40.42
N SER A 21 3.47 21.59 40.67
CA SER A 21 2.33 21.79 39.75
C SER A 21 2.79 22.18 38.36
N LYS A 22 3.77 23.10 38.27
CA LYS A 22 4.31 23.57 37.00
C LYS A 22 5.02 22.48 36.18
N ARG A 23 5.53 21.42 36.85
CA ARG A 23 6.13 20.26 36.17
C ARG A 23 5.07 19.25 35.69
N PHE A 24 3.96 19.11 36.41
CA PHE A 24 2.87 18.23 36.00
C PHE A 24 2.15 18.74 34.73
N ASP A 25 1.90 20.04 34.60
CA ASP A 25 1.24 20.62 33.42
C ASP A 25 2.01 20.36 32.11
N LEU A 26 3.34 20.36 32.17
CA LEU A 26 4.21 20.07 31.03
C LEU A 26 4.12 18.59 30.60
N SER A 27 3.97 17.68 31.56
CA SER A 27 3.85 16.24 31.28
C SER A 27 2.53 15.91 30.57
N ILE A 28 1.42 16.50 31.04
CA ILE A 28 0.08 16.34 30.44
C ILE A 28 0.07 16.92 29.03
N SER A 29 0.68 18.09 28.84
CA SER A 29 0.82 18.72 27.52
C SER A 29 1.65 17.87 26.55
N ARG A 30 2.69 17.18 27.05
CA ARG A 30 3.53 16.29 26.25
C ARG A 30 2.81 15.01 25.83
N VAL A 31 2.01 14.43 26.72
CA VAL A 31 1.16 13.27 26.37
C VAL A 31 0.13 13.66 25.31
N LYS A 32 -0.53 14.82 25.48
CA LYS A 32 -1.48 15.35 24.50
C LYS A 32 -0.84 15.64 23.13
N SER A 33 0.41 16.12 23.11
CA SER A 33 1.11 16.37 21.85
C SER A 33 1.55 15.07 21.15
N LEU A 34 1.90 14.03 21.91
CA LEU A 34 2.19 12.69 21.39
C LEU A 34 0.93 12.04 20.81
N GLU A 35 -0.21 12.12 21.52
CA GLU A 35 -1.50 11.63 21.03
C GLU A 35 -1.90 12.34 19.73
N LYS A 36 -1.73 13.67 19.68
CA LYS A 36 -1.98 14.46 18.46
C LYS A 36 -1.10 14.01 17.29
N GLN A 37 0.18 13.68 17.53
CA GLN A 37 1.07 13.19 16.48
C GLN A 37 0.61 11.84 15.92
N ILE A 38 0.18 10.92 16.78
CA ILE A 38 -0.35 9.61 16.35
C ILE A 38 -1.61 9.79 15.49
N ILE A 39 -2.51 10.69 15.91
CA ILE A 39 -3.73 10.99 15.16
C ILE A 39 -3.39 11.61 13.80
N ASP A 40 -2.45 12.56 13.76
CA ASP A 40 -2.05 13.25 12.53
C ASP A 40 -1.43 12.28 11.50
N GLU A 41 -0.55 11.38 11.94
CA GLU A 41 0.03 10.35 11.05
C GLU A 41 -1.02 9.38 10.50
N LYS A 42 -1.97 8.93 11.33
CA LYS A 42 -3.08 8.09 10.87
C LYS A 42 -3.96 8.82 9.86
N ILE A 43 -4.23 10.11 10.07
CA ILE A 43 -5.00 10.94 9.14
C ILE A 43 -4.26 11.11 7.80
N LYS A 44 -2.93 11.32 7.83
CA LYS A 44 -2.12 11.39 6.59
C LYS A 44 -2.18 10.10 5.79
N GLN A 45 -2.01 8.95 6.44
CA GLN A 45 -2.13 7.65 5.78
C GLN A 45 -3.52 7.44 5.19
N LYS A 46 -4.58 7.82 5.93
CA LYS A 46 -5.95 7.71 5.43
C LYS A 46 -6.16 8.60 4.20
N ARG A 47 -5.72 9.86 4.23
CA ARG A 47 -5.80 10.78 3.10
C ARG A 47 -5.02 10.30 1.88
N TYR A 48 -3.84 9.71 2.07
CA TYR A 48 -3.09 9.12 0.97
C TYR A 48 -3.88 7.97 0.32
N ARG A 49 -4.41 7.04 1.14
CA ARG A 49 -5.23 5.91 0.64
C ARG A 49 -6.49 6.38 -0.08
N GLU A 50 -7.17 7.40 0.45
CA GLU A 50 -8.34 8.01 -0.19
C GLU A 50 -7.99 8.67 -1.52
N GLY A 51 -6.88 9.44 -1.57
CA GLY A 51 -6.44 10.11 -2.79
C GLY A 51 -6.01 9.15 -3.90
N VAL A 52 -5.37 8.04 -3.55
CA VAL A 52 -5.01 6.99 -4.52
C VAL A 52 -6.25 6.29 -5.07
N ASN A 53 -7.23 5.98 -4.20
CA ASN A 53 -8.48 5.35 -4.63
C ASN A 53 -9.26 6.25 -5.62
N GLU A 54 -9.32 7.55 -5.33
CA GLU A 54 -9.94 8.53 -6.22
C GLU A 54 -9.23 8.59 -7.58
N HIS A 55 -7.89 8.63 -7.59
CA HIS A 55 -7.12 8.64 -8.83
C HIS A 55 -7.37 7.39 -9.69
N PHE A 56 -7.44 6.20 -9.07
CA PHE A 56 -7.72 4.98 -9.81
C PHE A 56 -9.17 4.88 -10.28
N ASN A 57 -10.14 5.39 -9.53
CA ASN A 57 -11.53 5.49 -9.99
C ASN A 57 -11.64 6.40 -11.23
N ILE A 58 -11.06 7.59 -11.16
CA ILE A 58 -11.03 8.54 -12.30
C ILE A 58 -10.29 7.92 -13.49
N THR A 59 -9.18 7.23 -13.25
CA THR A 59 -8.41 6.58 -14.32
C THR A 59 -9.18 5.43 -14.96
N ALA A 60 -9.89 4.62 -14.17
CA ALA A 60 -10.73 3.53 -14.68
C ALA A 60 -11.85 4.05 -15.58
N ASP A 61 -12.51 5.14 -15.17
CA ASP A 61 -13.53 5.83 -15.96
C ASP A 61 -12.96 6.37 -17.28
N LEU A 62 -11.78 7.00 -17.23
CA LEU A 62 -11.12 7.51 -18.43
C LEU A 62 -10.68 6.40 -19.40
N ILE A 63 -10.16 5.28 -18.87
CA ILE A 63 -9.81 4.10 -19.67
C ILE A 63 -11.05 3.49 -20.33
N HIS A 64 -12.19 3.47 -19.63
CA HIS A 64 -13.45 2.99 -20.18
C HIS A 64 -13.89 3.84 -21.38
N HIS A 65 -13.92 5.17 -21.22
CA HIS A 65 -14.24 6.08 -22.33
C HIS A 65 -13.28 5.96 -23.52
N MET A 66 -11.98 5.74 -23.25
CA MET A 66 -11.00 5.50 -24.30
C MET A 66 -11.27 4.17 -25.03
N THR A 67 -11.63 3.13 -24.29
CA THR A 67 -11.94 1.81 -24.86
C THR A 67 -13.18 1.87 -25.74
N GLU A 68 -14.22 2.57 -25.31
CA GLU A 68 -15.43 2.83 -26.10
C GLU A 68 -15.08 3.58 -27.40
N SER A 69 -14.34 4.69 -27.29
CA SER A 69 -13.88 5.46 -28.46
C SER A 69 -13.03 4.62 -29.42
N TYR A 70 -12.19 3.72 -28.89
CA TYR A 70 -11.41 2.79 -29.70
C TYR A 70 -12.30 1.79 -30.45
N ARG A 71 -13.35 1.26 -29.79
CA ARG A 71 -14.32 0.36 -30.42
C ARG A 71 -15.11 1.05 -31.52
N ASP A 72 -15.54 2.29 -31.31
CA ASP A 72 -16.27 3.07 -32.31
C ASP A 72 -15.44 3.26 -33.59
N VAL A 73 -14.16 3.62 -33.44
CA VAL A 73 -13.23 3.75 -34.58
C VAL A 73 -13.09 2.42 -35.32
N TYR A 74 -12.99 1.31 -34.58
CA TYR A 74 -12.87 -0.02 -35.18
C TYR A 74 -14.15 -0.43 -35.92
N GLN A 75 -15.31 -0.10 -35.37
CA GLN A 75 -16.60 -0.36 -36.02
C GLN A 75 -16.75 0.47 -37.30
N GLN A 76 -16.32 1.73 -37.28
CA GLN A 76 -16.32 2.57 -38.48
C GLN A 76 -15.32 2.06 -39.53
N LEU A 77 -14.16 1.56 -39.10
CA LEU A 77 -13.20 0.91 -40.00
C LEU A 77 -13.78 -0.37 -40.61
N ALA A 78 -14.42 -1.23 -39.81
CA ALA A 78 -15.06 -2.44 -40.28
C ALA A 78 -16.21 -2.16 -41.26
N SER A 79 -17.02 -1.14 -40.97
CA SER A 79 -18.11 -0.70 -41.86
C SER A 79 -17.57 -0.09 -43.15
N GLY A 80 -16.54 0.76 -43.07
CA GLY A 80 -15.89 1.35 -44.24
C GLY A 80 -15.15 0.32 -45.10
N ALA A 81 -14.54 -0.70 -44.49
CA ALA A 81 -13.92 -1.81 -45.21
C ALA A 81 -14.97 -2.64 -45.98
N GLN A 82 -16.15 -2.89 -45.41
CA GLN A 82 -17.23 -3.60 -46.11
C GLN A 82 -17.80 -2.79 -47.28
N GLU A 83 -17.88 -1.47 -47.17
CA GLU A 83 -18.47 -0.61 -48.21
C GLU A 83 -17.48 -0.30 -49.35
N LEU A 84 -16.20 -0.09 -49.04
CA LEU A 84 -15.21 0.38 -50.01
C LEU A 84 -14.23 -0.70 -50.51
N CYS A 85 -14.08 -1.84 -49.83
CA CYS A 85 -13.13 -2.88 -50.23
C CYS A 85 -13.80 -4.12 -50.82
N ASP A 86 -13.12 -4.77 -51.76
CA ASP A 86 -13.52 -6.06 -52.30
C ASP A 86 -13.55 -7.12 -51.18
N ASN A 87 -14.48 -8.09 -51.27
CA ASN A 87 -14.89 -8.97 -50.17
C ASN A 87 -13.72 -9.70 -49.47
N GLU A 88 -12.64 -9.98 -50.20
CA GLU A 88 -11.43 -10.65 -49.68
C GLU A 88 -10.58 -9.78 -48.75
N ILE A 89 -10.57 -8.46 -48.94
CA ILE A 89 -9.77 -7.53 -48.14
C ILE A 89 -10.55 -7.12 -46.88
N ALA A 90 -11.87 -6.95 -46.98
CA ALA A 90 -12.74 -6.65 -45.85
C ALA A 90 -12.66 -7.72 -44.75
N GLN A 91 -12.63 -9.01 -45.13
CA GLN A 91 -12.52 -10.13 -44.18
C GLN A 91 -11.17 -10.20 -43.45
N LYS A 92 -10.11 -9.61 -44.01
CA LYS A 92 -8.77 -9.60 -43.40
C LYS A 92 -8.57 -8.44 -42.42
N ILE A 93 -9.36 -7.36 -42.58
CA ILE A 93 -9.31 -6.15 -41.73
C ILE A 93 -10.29 -6.28 -40.55
N ILE A 94 -11.38 -7.03 -40.74
CA ILE A 94 -12.37 -7.29 -39.68
C ILE A 94 -11.94 -8.56 -38.94
N PRO A 95 -11.56 -8.47 -37.65
CA PRO A 95 -11.29 -9.65 -36.84
C PRO A 95 -12.62 -10.41 -36.65
N THR A 96 -12.87 -11.39 -37.51
CA THR A 96 -14.12 -12.17 -37.55
C THR A 96 -14.04 -13.47 -36.75
N GLY A 97 -12.97 -13.70 -35.99
CA GLY A 97 -12.87 -14.90 -35.16
C GLY A 97 -11.94 -14.69 -33.99
N THR A 98 -12.49 -14.86 -32.78
CA THR A 98 -11.85 -15.25 -31.50
C THR A 98 -10.63 -14.47 -30.99
N ASP A 99 -10.09 -13.52 -31.76
CA ASP A 99 -9.00 -12.61 -31.40
C ASP A 99 -9.54 -11.18 -31.14
N ALA A 100 -10.87 -11.03 -31.17
CA ALA A 100 -11.55 -9.89 -30.59
C ALA A 100 -11.34 -9.97 -29.07
N MET A 101 -10.27 -9.32 -28.60
CA MET A 101 -9.89 -9.12 -27.20
C MET A 101 -10.93 -8.33 -26.38
N PHE A 102 -12.18 -8.28 -26.86
CA PHE A 102 -13.29 -7.50 -26.34
C PHE A 102 -14.55 -8.37 -26.30
N ASP A 103 -14.45 -9.53 -25.67
CA ASP A 103 -15.62 -10.29 -25.26
C ASP A 103 -16.18 -9.66 -23.98
N GLU A 104 -17.21 -8.84 -24.15
CA GLU A 104 -18.10 -8.47 -23.05
C GLU A 104 -19.14 -9.58 -22.91
N THR A 105 -18.86 -10.63 -22.15
CA THR A 105 -19.84 -11.25 -21.24
C THR A 105 -19.22 -12.40 -20.41
N GLU A 106 -19.69 -12.48 -19.17
CA GLU A 106 -19.53 -13.55 -18.17
C GLU A 106 -18.27 -13.57 -17.27
N PRO A 107 -18.45 -13.69 -15.93
CA PRO A 107 -17.37 -13.88 -14.98
C PRO A 107 -16.86 -15.32 -15.13
N HIS A 108 -16.02 -15.56 -16.14
CA HIS A 108 -15.30 -16.82 -16.24
C HIS A 108 -14.36 -16.93 -15.04
N ASN A 109 -14.67 -17.88 -14.17
CA ASN A 109 -13.95 -18.20 -12.94
C ASN A 109 -12.62 -18.89 -13.25
N ASP A 110 -11.75 -18.22 -14.01
CA ASP A 110 -10.40 -18.67 -14.28
C ASP A 110 -9.48 -18.07 -13.21
N THR A 111 -9.71 -18.51 -11.97
CA THR A 111 -8.91 -18.21 -10.77
C THR A 111 -7.50 -18.82 -10.79
N ALA A 112 -6.94 -19.13 -11.97
CA ALA A 112 -5.73 -19.93 -12.09
C ALA A 112 -4.47 -19.18 -12.56
N SER A 113 -4.53 -17.91 -13.01
CA SER A 113 -3.31 -17.26 -13.53
C SER A 113 -3.23 -15.74 -13.47
N LEU A 114 -4.03 -15.08 -12.63
CA LEU A 114 -3.74 -13.71 -12.17
C LEU A 114 -3.24 -13.78 -10.73
N LEU A 115 -2.10 -14.44 -10.53
CA LEU A 115 -1.41 -14.35 -9.25
C LEU A 115 -1.01 -12.88 -9.07
N PRO A 116 -1.43 -12.19 -7.99
CA PRO A 116 -0.90 -10.87 -7.70
C PRO A 116 0.63 -10.95 -7.64
N PRO A 117 1.35 -9.88 -8.02
CA PRO A 117 2.80 -9.91 -8.02
C PRO A 117 3.30 -10.43 -6.67
N ARG A 118 4.12 -11.49 -6.72
CA ARG A 118 4.50 -12.30 -5.56
C ARG A 118 5.24 -11.50 -4.48
N ASP A 119 5.63 -10.29 -4.82
CA ASP A 119 6.32 -9.31 -3.98
C ASP A 119 5.42 -8.60 -2.97
N TYR A 120 4.09 -8.74 -3.07
CA TYR A 120 3.13 -8.14 -2.11
C TYR A 120 2.57 -9.12 -1.08
N ALA A 121 3.00 -10.40 -1.09
CA ALA A 121 2.45 -11.39 -0.17
C ALA A 121 2.83 -11.09 1.30
N PRO A 122 1.86 -11.09 2.23
CA PRO A 122 2.15 -10.93 3.66
C PRO A 122 3.00 -12.10 4.16
N LYS A 123 3.75 -11.87 5.25
CA LYS A 123 4.60 -12.90 5.86
C LYS A 123 3.75 -14.10 6.27
N GLU A 124 4.08 -15.28 5.74
CA GLU A 124 3.39 -16.55 6.02
C GLU A 124 3.42 -16.92 7.51
N GLU A 125 4.46 -16.50 8.23
CA GLU A 125 4.63 -16.76 9.67
C GLU A 125 5.06 -15.47 10.38
N PRO A 126 4.63 -15.23 11.64
CA PRO A 126 4.98 -14.02 12.38
C PRO A 126 6.48 -13.77 12.55
N ASN A 127 7.28 -14.83 12.51
CA ASN A 127 8.74 -14.80 12.74
C ASN A 127 9.56 -15.10 11.47
N SER A 128 8.93 -15.19 10.30
CA SER A 128 9.66 -15.40 9.05
C SER A 128 10.24 -14.08 8.53
N LYS A 129 11.46 -14.16 8.01
CA LYS A 129 12.18 -13.02 7.42
C LYS A 129 11.55 -12.71 6.07
N GLY A 130 11.04 -11.49 5.91
CA GLY A 130 10.40 -11.05 4.66
C GLY A 130 11.43 -10.73 3.57
N ALA A 131 10.96 -10.59 2.33
CA ALA A 131 11.81 -10.26 1.17
C ALA A 131 12.51 -8.88 1.27
N LEU A 132 12.08 -8.03 2.22
CA LEU A 132 12.68 -6.73 2.53
C LEU A 132 13.52 -6.74 3.82
N ALA A 133 13.81 -7.91 4.40
CA ALA A 133 14.67 -7.99 5.57
C ALA A 133 16.11 -7.59 5.19
N GLU A 134 16.78 -6.83 6.06
CA GLU A 134 18.13 -6.29 5.83
C GLU A 134 19.22 -7.36 5.60
N ASP A 135 18.94 -8.59 6.02
CA ASP A 135 19.82 -9.76 5.90
C ASP A 135 19.36 -10.74 4.80
N TYR A 136 18.31 -10.40 4.05
CA TYR A 136 17.82 -11.20 2.93
C TYR A 136 18.91 -11.26 1.83
N GLY A 137 19.38 -12.48 1.54
CA GLY A 137 20.47 -12.70 0.58
C GLY A 137 21.90 -12.62 1.15
N ILE A 138 22.08 -12.30 2.44
CA ILE A 138 23.41 -12.15 3.06
C ILE A 138 23.95 -13.48 3.67
N GLY A 139 23.20 -14.58 3.59
CA GLY A 139 23.52 -15.88 4.23
C GLY A 139 24.26 -16.93 3.39
N GLY A 140 24.82 -16.57 2.22
CA GLY A 140 25.30 -17.52 1.22
C GLY A 140 26.81 -17.78 1.17
N SER A 141 27.58 -17.58 2.23
CA SER A 141 29.03 -17.84 2.20
C SER A 141 29.55 -18.48 3.49
N LYS A 142 29.93 -19.76 3.34
CA LYS A 142 30.78 -20.60 4.19
C LYS A 142 30.12 -21.32 5.39
N LYS A 143 29.77 -22.59 5.14
CA LYS A 143 30.27 -23.75 5.92
C LYS A 143 30.18 -25.04 5.08
N VAL A 144 31.12 -25.24 4.16
CA VAL A 144 31.47 -26.58 3.66
C VAL A 144 32.98 -26.62 3.45
N SER A 145 33.72 -27.13 4.44
CA SER A 145 35.01 -27.82 4.26
C SER A 145 35.53 -28.28 5.61
N GLU A 146 35.23 -29.52 6.01
CA GLU A 146 36.10 -30.30 6.90
C GLU A 146 35.64 -31.77 6.86
N THR A 147 36.21 -32.55 5.95
CA THR A 147 36.42 -34.00 6.15
C THR A 147 37.72 -34.32 5.44
N ASN A 148 38.79 -34.34 6.24
CA ASN A 148 40.15 -34.63 5.83
C ASN A 148 40.27 -36.13 5.52
N SER A 149 40.74 -36.45 4.32
CA SER A 149 41.05 -37.80 3.87
C SER A 149 42.45 -38.15 4.35
N ASN A 150 42.53 -39.05 5.34
CA ASN A 150 43.80 -39.62 5.80
C ASN A 150 44.03 -40.94 5.07
N ASN A 151 44.90 -40.95 4.06
CA ASN A 151 45.59 -42.17 3.63
C ASN A 151 46.98 -41.85 3.06
N SER A 152 48.00 -42.02 3.89
CA SER A 152 49.32 -42.54 3.54
C SER A 152 49.95 -43.12 4.81
#